data_AF-A0A7X7QE39-F1
#
_entry.id   AF-A0A7X7QE39-F1
#
_cell.length_a   1.000
_cell.length_b   1.000
_cell.length_c   1.000
_cell.angle_alpha   90.00
_cell.angle_beta   90.00
_cell.angle_gamma   90.00
#
_symmetry.space_group_name_H-M   'P 1'
#
loop_
_entity.id
_entity.type
_entity.pdbx_description
1 polymer ?
#
loop_
_entity_poly.entity_id
_entity_poly.type
_entity_poly.pdbx_seq_one_letter_code
_entity_poly.pdbx_strand_id
1 'polypeptide(L)' 'IAPPTPTPFRTINARVAGPAGWKVTFFQELESLEERAARPGFTTDDARPR' A
#
# COMPACT_ATOMS: atom_id res chain seq x y z
N ILE A 1 5.70 17.75 -3.52
CA ILE A 1 4.56 16.89 -3.92
C ILE A 1 5.13 15.80 -4.82
N ALA A 2 4.68 14.55 -4.74
CA ALA A 2 5.12 13.46 -5.61
C ALA A 2 3.90 12.84 -6.31
N PRO A 3 3.92 12.65 -7.65
CA PRO A 3 2.80 12.07 -8.38
C PRO A 3 2.60 10.59 -8.02
N PRO A 4 1.41 10.02 -8.30
CA PRO A 4 1.18 8.58 -8.17
C PRO A 4 2.22 7.79 -8.97
N THR A 5 3.03 7.00 -8.27
CA THR A 5 4.16 6.27 -8.85
C THR A 5 4.11 4.80 -8.42
N PRO A 6 4.18 3.83 -9.35
CA PRO A 6 4.31 2.43 -9.02
C PRO A 6 5.59 2.15 -8.22
N THR A 7 5.50 1.25 -7.26
CA THR A 7 6.64 0.81 -6.44
C THR A 7 7.03 -0.63 -6.75
N PRO A 8 8.27 -1.07 -6.42
CA PRO A 8 8.66 -2.47 -6.52
C PRO A 8 7.81 -3.43 -5.67
N PHE A 9 7.05 -2.92 -4.71
CA PHE A 9 6.19 -3.70 -3.83
C PHE A 9 4.77 -3.92 -4.39
N ARG A 10 4.56 -3.62 -5.68
CA ARG A 10 3.26 -3.73 -6.38
C ARG A 10 2.19 -2.82 -5.78
N THR A 11 2.57 -1.58 -5.55
CA THR A 11 1.68 -0.56 -4.99
C THR A 11 1.86 0.74 -5.77
N ILE A 12 0.92 1.68 -5.63
CA ILE A 12 1.06 3.05 -6.09
C ILE A 12 1.18 3.94 -4.85
N ASN A 13 2.23 4.76 -4.82
CA ASN A 13 2.39 5.78 -3.80
C ASN A 13 2.22 7.17 -4.42
N ALA A 14 1.48 8.05 -3.76
CA ALA A 14 1.40 9.46 -4.11
C ALA A 14 1.63 10.31 -2.86
N ARG A 15 2.18 11.52 -3.02
CA ARG A 15 2.32 12.48 -1.91
C ARG A 15 1.73 13.82 -2.28
N VAL A 16 0.67 14.22 -1.58
CA VAL A 16 -0.02 15.50 -1.77
C VAL A 16 0.24 16.44 -0.59
N ALA A 17 0.07 17.74 -0.80
CA ALA A 17 0.05 18.71 0.30
C ALA A 17 -1.39 18.81 0.80
N GLY A 18 -1.52 18.80 2.11
CA GLY A 18 -2.75 19.14 2.80
C GLY A 18 -2.71 20.58 3.34
N PRO A 19 -3.81 21.02 3.96
CA PRO A 19 -3.87 22.29 4.68
C PRO A 19 -2.78 22.42 5.74
N ALA A 20 -2.45 23.66 6.11
CA ALA A 20 -1.47 23.98 7.16
C ALA A 20 -0.09 23.30 6.96
N GLY A 21 0.33 23.06 5.72
CA GLY A 21 1.64 22.50 5.39
C GLY A 21 1.76 20.97 5.59
N TRP A 22 0.65 20.27 5.82
CA TRP A 22 0.65 18.82 5.97
C TRP A 22 1.11 18.13 4.68
N LYS A 23 1.73 16.96 4.84
CA LYS A 23 2.07 16.08 3.72
C LYS A 23 1.34 14.77 3.92
N VAL A 24 0.43 14.46 3.01
CA VAL A 24 -0.34 13.21 3.03
C VAL A 24 0.27 12.26 2.02
N THR A 25 0.52 11.03 2.43
CA THR A 25 0.94 9.95 1.52
C THR A 25 -0.22 8.99 1.32
N PHE A 26 -0.63 8.83 0.07
CA PHE A 26 -1.58 7.80 -0.33
C PHE A 26 -0.83 6.55 -0.73
N PHE A 27 -1.43 5.42 -0.38
CA PHE A 27 -0.98 4.08 -0.73
C PHE A 27 -2.17 3.34 -1.34
N GLN A 28 -1.94 2.65 -2.44
CA GLN A 28 -2.91 1.77 -3.08
C GLN A 28 -2.21 0.48 -3.51
N GLU A 29 -2.77 -0.68 -3.17
CA GLU A 29 -2.30 -1.95 -3.73
C GLU A 29 -2.70 -2.05 -5.22
N LEU A 30 -1.85 -2.67 -6.03
CA LEU A 30 -2.17 -2.94 -7.44
C LEU A 30 -3.08 -4.17 -7.62
N GLU A 31 -3.07 -5.07 -6.62
CA GLU A 31 -3.83 -6.31 -6.59
C GLU A 31 -5.09 -6.10 -5.73
N SER A 32 -6.19 -6.75 -6.09
CA SER A 32 -7.34 -6.89 -5.21
C SER A 32 -6.98 -7.71 -3.97
N LEU A 33 -7.79 -7.62 -2.92
CA LEU A 33 -7.57 -8.41 -1.71
C LEU A 33 -7.58 -9.92 -1.99
N GLU A 34 -8.43 -10.39 -2.90
CA GLU A 34 -8.51 -11.81 -3.29
C GLU A 34 -7.22 -12.27 -3.98
N GLU A 35 -6.76 -11.51 -4.98
CA GLU A 35 -5.50 -11.80 -5.69
C GLU A 35 -4.30 -11.76 -4.75
N ARG A 36 -4.26 -10.78 -3.85
CA ARG A 36 -3.23 -10.61 -2.83
C ARG A 36 -3.18 -11.80 -1.87
N ALA A 37 -4.34 -12.25 -1.41
CA ALA A 37 -4.48 -13.36 -0.45
C ALA A 37 -4.10 -14.72 -1.06
N ALA A 38 -4.26 -14.88 -2.38
CA ALA A 38 -3.87 -16.10 -3.09
C ALA A 38 -2.34 -16.23 -3.28
N ARG A 39 -1.54 -15.20 -2.98
CA ARG A 39 -0.09 -15.24 -3.21
C ARG A 39 0.63 -16.14 -2.20
N PRO A 40 1.67 -16.89 -2.64
CA PRO A 40 2.49 -17.68 -1.74
C PRO A 40 3.12 -16.81 -0.63
N GLY A 41 3.02 -17.27 0.61
CA GLY A 41 3.55 -16.57 1.78
C GLY A 41 2.68 -15.40 2.28
N PHE A 42 1.51 -15.17 1.69
CA PHE A 42 0.52 -14.29 2.32
C PHE A 42 0.04 -14.90 3.65
N THR A 43 0.02 -14.09 4.70
CA THR A 43 -0.45 -14.47 6.03
C THR A 43 -1.05 -13.25 6.73
N THR A 44 -1.96 -13.49 7.67
CA THR A 44 -2.53 -12.46 8.54
C THR A 44 -2.03 -12.63 9.97
N ASP A 45 -2.27 -11.62 10.81
CA ASP A 45 -1.84 -11.65 12.21
C ASP A 45 -2.40 -12.86 12.97
N ASP A 46 -3.63 -13.27 12.65
CA ASP A 46 -4.32 -14.42 13.24
C ASP A 46 -3.59 -15.76 12.99
N ALA A 47 -2.78 -15.82 11.92
CA ALA A 47 -2.02 -17.00 11.54
C ALA A 47 -0.55 -16.96 12.02
N ARG A 48 -0.12 -15.90 12.74
CA ARG A 48 1.23 -15.83 13.31
C ARG A 48 1.33 -16.70 14.57
N PRO A 49 2.36 -17.57 14.70
CA PRO A 49 2.62 -18.28 15.96
C PRO A 49 2.92 -17.26 17.06
N ARG A 50 2.32 -17.47 18.24
CA ARG A 50 2.50 -16.62 19.42
C ARG A 50 3.82 -16.89 20.13
#